data_AF-A0A1I0FRC5-F1
#
_entry.id   AF-A0A1I0FRC5-F1
#
_cell.length_a   1.000
_cell.length_b   1.000
_cell.length_c   1.000
_cell.angle_alpha   90.00
_cell.angle_beta   90.00
_cell.angle_gamma   90.00
#
_symmetry.space_group_name_H-M   'P 1'
#
loop_
_entity.id
_entity.type
_entity.pdbx_description
1 polymer ?
#
loop_
_entity_poly.entity_id
_entity_poly.type
_entity_poly.pdbx_seq_one_letter_code
_entity_poly.pdbx_strand_id
1 'polypeptide(L)'
;MITLLKIKKSIKIRAIKTKSSNPVNKLTEAQKKLNIIITTSTLNEAELARYCRENGYDIAMVKSLLSECVEALAMKEMNVIAESHKLAEKDKEISHYKKKLDRKDRALSETAALLVLSKRPKPFWGKRRKINHL
;
A
#
# COMPACT_ATOMS: atom_id res chain seq x y z
N MET A 1 -3.49 27.28 7.51
CA MET A 1 -2.13 26.70 7.48
C MET A 1 -1.84 25.93 8.77
N ILE A 2 -2.49 24.79 9.04
CA ILE A 2 -2.18 23.95 10.21
C ILE A 2 -2.47 22.47 9.87
N THR A 3 -1.72 21.89 8.95
CA THR A 3 -1.76 20.44 8.68
C THR A 3 -0.43 19.84 8.18
N LEU A 4 0.67 20.58 8.22
CA LEU A 4 1.98 20.10 7.72
C LEU A 4 3.04 19.86 8.80
N LEU A 5 2.74 20.10 10.08
CA LEU A 5 3.71 19.95 11.19
C LEU A 5 3.58 18.66 11.99
N LYS A 6 2.57 17.81 11.69
CA LYS A 6 2.34 16.57 12.44
C LYS A 6 3.15 15.36 11.96
N ILE A 7 3.86 15.48 10.83
CA ILE A 7 4.57 14.34 10.20
C ILE A 7 6.09 14.32 10.50
N LYS A 8 6.69 15.44 10.93
CA LYS A 8 8.13 15.47 11.26
C LYS A 8 8.49 14.99 12.67
N LYS A 9 7.51 14.71 13.55
CA LYS A 9 7.78 14.46 14.98
C LYS A 9 7.80 12.98 15.40
N SER A 10 7.56 12.04 14.49
CA SER A 10 7.56 10.60 14.79
C SER A 10 8.76 9.83 14.23
N ILE A 11 9.67 10.49 13.49
CA ILE A 11 10.93 9.90 13.01
C ILE A 11 12.02 10.15 14.05
N LYS A 12 11.76 9.79 15.32
CA LYS A 12 12.83 9.63 16.31
C LYS A 12 13.23 8.16 16.28
N ILE A 13 13.99 7.81 15.24
CA ILE A 13 14.68 6.54 15.13
C ILE A 13 15.58 6.46 16.36
N ARG A 14 15.16 5.69 17.37
CA ARG A 14 16.03 5.32 18.48
C ARG A 14 17.15 4.51 17.87
N ALA A 15 18.34 5.11 17.83
CA ALA A 15 19.58 4.46 17.50
C ALA A 15 19.67 3.12 18.25
N ILE A 16 19.62 2.02 17.50
CA ILE A 16 19.89 0.69 18.04
C ILE A 16 21.39 0.67 18.33
N LYS A 17 21.75 0.86 19.60
CA LYS A 17 23.12 0.67 20.09
C LYS A 17 23.43 -0.83 20.05
N THR A 18 23.92 -1.32 18.93
CA THR A 18 24.47 -2.68 18.83
C THR A 18 25.80 -2.70 19.57
N LYS A 19 25.77 -3.07 20.86
CA LYS A 19 26.98 -3.45 21.59
C LYS A 19 27.53 -4.72 20.94
N SER A 20 28.75 -4.60 20.44
CA SER A 20 29.60 -5.69 19.97
C SER A 20 29.78 -6.77 21.04
N SER A 21 29.25 -7.96 20.78
CA SER A 21 29.91 -9.24 21.07
C SER A 21 29.45 -10.22 19.98
N ASN A 22 30.39 -10.91 19.35
CA ASN A 22 30.16 -11.72 18.17
C ASN A 22 29.41 -13.03 18.55
N PRO A 23 28.20 -13.33 18.02
CA PRO A 23 27.70 -14.70 17.98
C PRO A 23 27.74 -15.19 16.53
N VAL A 24 28.48 -16.27 16.29
CA VAL A 24 28.44 -17.05 15.05
C VAL A 24 27.01 -17.09 14.50
N ASN A 25 26.84 -16.55 13.28
CA ASN A 25 25.59 -16.42 12.51
C ASN A 25 24.45 -17.34 12.99
N LYS A 26 23.62 -16.86 13.92
CA LYS A 26 22.48 -17.62 14.41
C LYS A 26 21.39 -17.58 13.34
N LEU A 27 21.28 -18.67 12.58
CA LEU A 27 20.27 -18.83 11.55
C LEU A 27 18.87 -18.68 12.17
N THR A 28 18.03 -17.84 11.56
CA THR A 28 16.64 -17.65 12.03
C THR A 28 15.84 -18.94 11.88
N GLU A 29 14.79 -19.12 12.69
CA GLU A 29 13.94 -20.30 12.61
C GLU A 29 13.32 -20.50 11.22
N ALA A 30 12.98 -19.40 10.53
CA ALA A 30 12.50 -19.44 9.15
C ALA A 30 13.55 -19.98 8.18
N GLN A 31 14.80 -19.52 8.30
CA GLN A 31 15.91 -19.99 7.47
C GLN A 31 16.26 -21.45 7.75
N LYS A 32 16.13 -21.92 9.00
CA LYS A 32 16.29 -23.35 9.33
C LYS A 32 15.23 -24.21 8.64
N LYS A 33 13.95 -23.80 8.73
CA LYS A 33 12.85 -24.48 8.03
C LYS A 33 13.07 -24.51 6.53
N LEU A 34 13.51 -23.40 5.94
CA LEU A 34 13.85 -23.32 4.52
C LEU A 34 14.98 -24.29 4.15
N ASN A 35 16.04 -24.35 4.94
CA ASN A 35 17.14 -25.29 4.69
C ASN A 35 16.64 -26.75 4.73
N ILE A 36 15.79 -27.11 5.70
CA ILE A 36 15.18 -28.43 5.76
C ILE A 36 14.42 -28.71 4.46
N ILE A 37 13.51 -27.83 4.04
CA ILE A 37 12.75 -27.98 2.79
C ILE A 37 13.66 -28.18 1.58
N ILE A 38 14.69 -27.34 1.43
CA ILE A 38 15.62 -27.41 0.29
C ILE A 38 16.34 -28.75 0.28
N THR A 39 16.90 -29.15 1.41
CA THR A 39 17.66 -30.41 1.52
C THR A 39 16.79 -31.65 1.31
N THR A 40 15.53 -31.62 1.75
CA THR A 40 14.63 -32.78 1.67
C THR A 40 13.88 -32.86 0.35
N SER A 41 13.83 -31.78 -0.43
CA SER A 41 13.13 -31.73 -1.72
C SER A 41 13.64 -32.73 -2.76
N THR A 42 14.92 -33.12 -2.70
CA THR A 42 15.55 -34.04 -3.65
C THR A 42 15.67 -35.48 -3.14
N LEU A 43 15.29 -35.75 -1.89
CA LEU A 43 15.50 -37.05 -1.24
C LEU A 43 14.36 -38.02 -1.54
N ASN A 44 14.69 -39.29 -1.73
CA ASN A 44 13.70 -40.36 -1.78
C ASN A 44 13.19 -40.74 -0.36
N GLU A 45 12.09 -41.49 -0.24
CA GLU A 45 11.46 -41.79 1.06
C GLU A 45 12.40 -42.51 2.05
N ALA A 46 13.25 -43.41 1.55
CA ALA A 46 14.27 -44.09 2.37
C ALA A 46 15.37 -43.14 2.86
N GLU A 47 15.77 -42.17 2.03
CA GLU A 47 16.79 -41.18 2.35
C GLU A 47 16.26 -40.13 3.31
N LEU A 48 15.00 -39.71 3.14
CA LEU A 48 14.30 -38.83 4.06
C LEU A 48 14.22 -39.44 5.46
N ALA A 49 13.89 -40.73 5.56
CA ALA A 49 13.85 -41.42 6.86
C ALA A 49 15.23 -41.49 7.54
N ARG A 50 16.31 -41.68 6.77
CA ARG A 50 17.69 -41.63 7.29
C ARG A 50 18.05 -40.22 7.76
N TYR A 51 17.80 -39.22 6.93
CA TYR A 51 18.04 -37.82 7.24
C TYR A 51 17.31 -37.37 8.51
N CYS A 52 16.05 -37.79 8.68
CA CYS A 52 15.25 -37.49 9.86
C CYS A 52 15.84 -38.13 11.14
N ARG A 53 16.32 -39.37 11.06
CA ARG A 53 16.98 -40.05 12.20
C ARG A 53 18.32 -39.41 12.57
N GLU A 54 19.12 -39.03 11.58
CA GLU A 54 20.43 -38.41 11.78
C GLU A 54 20.33 -37.00 12.38
N ASN A 55 19.33 -36.23 11.96
CA ASN A 55 19.15 -34.84 12.42
C ASN A 55 18.15 -34.69 13.56
N GLY A 56 17.49 -35.78 13.98
CA GLY A 56 16.49 -35.78 15.05
C GLY A 56 15.16 -35.11 14.66
N TYR A 57 14.81 -35.10 13.37
CA TYR A 57 13.54 -34.57 12.88
C TYR A 57 12.48 -35.66 12.78
N ASP A 58 11.22 -35.28 12.97
CA ASP A 58 10.09 -36.15 12.70
C ASP A 58 9.71 -36.10 11.21
N ILE A 59 9.54 -37.27 10.60
CA ILE A 59 9.19 -37.41 9.18
C ILE A 59 7.84 -36.74 8.90
N ALA A 60 6.88 -36.85 9.84
CA ALA A 60 5.56 -36.24 9.68
C ALA A 60 5.67 -34.70 9.63
N MET A 61 6.50 -34.11 10.50
CA MET A 61 6.76 -32.67 10.51
C MET A 61 7.40 -32.19 9.20
N VAL A 62 8.37 -32.95 8.66
CA VAL A 62 9.03 -32.55 7.40
C VAL A 62 8.05 -32.63 6.22
N LYS A 63 7.22 -33.68 6.17
CA LYS A 63 6.17 -33.82 5.14
C LYS A 63 5.12 -32.71 5.24
N SER A 64 4.70 -32.33 6.46
CA SER A 64 3.75 -31.22 6.64
C SER A 64 4.35 -29.90 6.18
N LEU A 65 5.61 -29.64 6.53
CA LEU A 65 6.34 -28.43 6.13
C LEU A 65 6.44 -28.30 4.60
N LEU A 66 6.63 -29.43 3.89
CA LEU A 66 6.63 -29.47 2.43
C LEU A 66 5.24 -29.18 1.85
N SER A 67 4.19 -29.80 2.39
CA SER A 67 2.81 -29.54 1.96
C SER A 67 2.41 -28.09 2.18
N GLU A 68 2.67 -27.56 3.38
CA GLU A 68 2.41 -26.16 3.74
C GLU A 68 3.14 -25.20 2.79
N CYS A 69 4.37 -25.53 2.37
CA CYS A 69 5.12 -24.72 1.41
C CYS A 69 4.42 -24.68 0.05
N VAL A 70 4.00 -25.84 -0.47
CA VAL A 70 3.30 -25.95 -1.76
C VAL A 70 1.95 -25.23 -1.71
N GLU A 71 1.18 -25.46 -0.65
CA GLU A 71 -0.11 -24.80 -0.44
C GLU A 71 0.04 -23.29 -0.33
N ALA A 72 1.03 -22.79 0.42
CA ALA A 72 1.28 -21.36 0.56
C ALA A 72 1.65 -20.71 -0.78
N LEU A 73 2.40 -21.39 -1.65
CA LEU A 73 2.72 -20.91 -2.99
C LEU A 73 1.46 -20.86 -3.88
N ALA A 74 0.66 -21.93 -3.87
CA ALA A 74 -0.58 -21.99 -4.64
C ALA A 74 -1.60 -20.92 -4.19
N MET A 75 -1.75 -20.72 -2.88
CA MET A 75 -2.64 -19.68 -2.34
C MET A 75 -2.13 -18.27 -2.66
N LYS A 76 -0.82 -18.05 -2.70
CA LYS A 76 -0.25 -16.74 -3.04
C LYS A 76 -0.58 -16.33 -4.47
N GLU A 77 -0.51 -17.26 -5.42
CA GLU A 77 -0.88 -16.98 -6.81
C GLU A 77 -2.34 -16.55 -6.94
N MET A 78 -3.24 -17.27 -6.26
CA MET A 78 -4.67 -16.92 -6.21
C MET A 78 -4.91 -15.54 -5.57
N ASN A 79 -4.21 -15.25 -4.47
CA ASN A 79 -4.37 -13.99 -3.72
C ASN A 79 -3.85 -12.78 -4.50
N VAL A 80 -2.73 -12.90 -5.21
CA VAL A 80 -2.17 -11.80 -6.02
C VAL A 80 -3.14 -11.39 -7.12
N ILE A 81 -3.79 -12.35 -7.78
CA ILE A 81 -4.79 -12.08 -8.82
C ILE A 81 -6.00 -11.36 -8.20
N ALA A 82 -6.52 -11.87 -7.07
CA ALA A 82 -7.67 -11.27 -6.39
C ALA A 82 -7.38 -9.85 -5.88
N GLU A 83 -6.18 -9.62 -5.33
CA GLU A 83 -5.74 -8.29 -4.87
C GLU A 83 -5.58 -7.32 -6.02
N SER A 84 -5.04 -7.75 -7.17
CA SER A 84 -4.92 -6.90 -8.35
C SER A 84 -6.27 -6.41 -8.86
N HIS A 85 -7.29 -7.29 -8.87
CA HIS A 85 -8.64 -6.94 -9.28
C HIS A 85 -9.28 -5.93 -8.32
N LYS A 86 -9.15 -6.17 -7.01
CA LYS A 86 -9.62 -5.23 -5.97
C LYS A 86 -8.95 -3.86 -6.08
N LEU A 87 -7.66 -3.82 -6.39
CA LEU A 87 -6.94 -2.57 -6.57
C LEU A 87 -7.46 -1.79 -7.79
N ALA A 88 -7.68 -2.47 -8.91
CA ALA A 88 -8.24 -1.87 -10.11
C ALA A 88 -9.66 -1.32 -9.89
N GLU A 89 -10.49 -2.00 -9.11
CA GLU A 89 -11.83 -1.51 -8.72
C GLU A 89 -11.73 -0.26 -7.84
N LYS A 90 -10.86 -0.27 -6.82
CA LYS A 90 -10.60 0.91 -5.96
C LYS A 90 -10.14 2.11 -6.79
N ASP A 91 -9.26 1.92 -7.76
CA ASP A 91 -8.76 3.01 -8.61
C ASP A 91 -9.88 3.60 -9.49
N LYS A 92 -10.78 2.76 -10.01
CA LYS A 92 -11.97 3.22 -10.74
C LYS A 92 -12.89 4.05 -9.85
N GLU A 93 -13.15 3.60 -8.63
CA GLU A 93 -13.95 4.36 -7.65
C GLU A 93 -13.30 5.70 -7.32
N ILE A 94 -12.01 5.70 -7.02
CA ILE A 94 -11.25 6.93 -6.72
C ILE A 94 -11.34 7.91 -7.89
N SER A 95 -11.15 7.44 -9.12
CA SER A 95 -11.26 8.27 -10.33
C SER A 95 -12.68 8.82 -10.51
N HIS A 96 -13.71 8.01 -10.30
CA HIS A 96 -15.10 8.43 -10.35
C HIS A 96 -15.39 9.55 -9.34
N TYR A 97 -14.99 9.34 -8.08
CA TYR A 97 -15.22 10.32 -7.03
C TYR A 97 -14.42 11.60 -7.22
N LYS A 98 -13.16 11.52 -7.67
CA LYS A 98 -12.34 12.69 -8.04
C LYS A 98 -13.04 13.54 -9.10
N LYS A 99 -13.51 12.94 -10.20
CA LYS A 99 -14.25 13.67 -11.25
C LYS A 99 -15.53 14.33 -10.72
N LYS A 100 -16.24 13.68 -9.80
CA LYS A 100 -17.45 14.24 -9.18
C LYS A 100 -17.13 15.42 -8.27
N LEU A 101 -16.00 15.38 -7.56
CA LEU A 101 -15.49 16.48 -6.75
C LEU A 101 -15.15 17.68 -7.64
N ASP A 102 -14.34 17.47 -8.69
CA ASP A 102 -13.90 18.53 -9.61
C ASP A 102 -15.08 19.27 -10.25
N ARG A 103 -16.12 18.54 -10.67
CA ARG A 103 -17.35 19.15 -11.23
C ARG A 103 -18.09 20.02 -10.22
N LYS A 104 -18.15 19.59 -8.96
CA LYS A 104 -18.80 20.34 -7.88
C LYS A 104 -18.00 21.58 -7.51
N ASP A 105 -16.68 21.45 -7.39
CA ASP A 105 -15.81 22.57 -7.06
C ASP A 105 -15.80 23.62 -8.17
N ARG A 106 -15.88 23.20 -9.44
CA ARG A 106 -16.03 24.11 -10.58
C ARG A 106 -17.35 24.89 -10.53
N ALA A 107 -18.49 24.21 -10.32
CA ALA A 107 -19.78 24.89 -10.20
C ALA A 107 -19.82 25.84 -8.98
N LEU A 108 -19.20 25.46 -7.87
CA LEU A 108 -19.06 26.30 -6.69
C LEU A 108 -18.18 27.53 -6.97
N SER A 109 -17.07 27.37 -7.69
CA SER A 109 -16.20 28.49 -8.07
C SER A 109 -16.90 29.45 -9.04
N GLU A 110 -17.62 28.93 -10.03
CA GLU A 110 -18.39 29.73 -10.99
C GLU A 110 -19.50 30.53 -10.29
N THR A 111 -20.25 29.92 -9.37
CA THR A 111 -21.27 30.62 -8.56
C THR A 111 -20.65 31.66 -7.63
N ALA A 112 -19.52 31.37 -6.99
CA ALA A 112 -18.79 32.33 -6.17
C ALA A 112 -18.30 33.53 -6.99
N ALA A 113 -17.80 33.30 -8.22
CA ALA A 113 -17.38 34.37 -9.12
C ALA A 113 -18.55 35.28 -9.53
N LEU A 114 -19.72 34.69 -9.85
CA LEU A 114 -20.93 35.45 -10.14
C LEU A 114 -21.40 36.30 -8.95
N LEU A 115 -21.35 35.75 -7.73
CA LEU A 115 -21.69 36.47 -6.50
C LEU A 115 -20.72 37.61 -6.20
N VAL A 116 -19.43 37.44 -6.47
CA VAL A 116 -18.43 38.51 -6.33
C VAL A 116 -18.67 39.60 -7.37
N LEU A 117 -19.00 39.23 -8.62
CA LEU A 117 -19.31 40.20 -9.68
C LEU A 117 -20.57 41.00 -9.37
N SER A 118 -21.62 40.38 -8.82
CA SER A 118 -22.86 41.08 -8.46
C SER A 118 -22.70 42.04 -7.28
N LYS A 119 -21.79 41.74 -6.34
CA LYS A 119 -21.46 42.62 -5.21
C LYS A 119 -20.52 43.76 -5.57
N ARG A 120 -19.79 43.67 -6.70
CA ARG A 120 -18.97 44.79 -7.17
C ARG A 120 -19.91 45.89 -7.70
N PRO A 121 -19.90 47.11 -7.13
CA PRO A 121 -20.68 48.20 -7.71
C PRO A 121 -20.20 48.37 -9.15
N LYS A 122 -21.12 48.33 -10.12
CA LYS A 122 -20.81 48.69 -11.51
C LYS A 122 -20.09 50.05 -11.43
N PRO A 123 -18.84 50.19 -11.91
CA PRO A 123 -18.27 51.53 -12.01
C PRO A 123 -19.29 52.34 -12.79
N PHE A 124 -19.70 53.46 -12.22
CA PHE A 124 -20.62 54.41 -12.80
C PHE A 124 -20.11 54.78 -14.20
N TRP A 125 -20.52 54.05 -15.24
CA TRP A 125 -20.19 54.40 -16.62
C TRP A 125 -20.90 55.71 -16.87
N GLY A 126 -20.11 56.77 -16.84
CA GLY A 126 -20.58 58.15 -16.88
C GLY A 126 -21.48 58.41 -18.08
N LYS A 127 -22.49 59.24 -17.83
CA LYS A 127 -23.18 60.13 -18.77
C LYS A 127 -22.64 60.04 -20.21
N ARG A 128 -23.21 59.17 -21.04
CA ARG A 128 -23.17 59.39 -22.50
C ARG A 128 -24.53 59.89 -22.97
N ARG A 129 -24.56 61.23 -23.01
CA ARG A 129 -25.28 62.12 -23.93
C ARG A 129 -26.80 61.98 -23.99
N LYS A 130 -27.46 63.04 -23.49
CA LYS A 130 -28.78 63.49 -23.96
C LYS A 130 -28.76 63.55 -25.49
N ILE A 131 -29.69 62.87 -26.13
CA ILE A 131 -30.09 63.19 -27.51
C ILE A 131 -31.49 63.77 -27.39
N ASN A 132 -31.54 65.10 -27.27
CA ASN A 132 -32.75 65.85 -27.53
C ASN A 132 -33.11 65.59 -29.00
N HIS A 133 -34.31 65.08 -29.25
CA HIS A 133 -34.96 65.14 -30.55
C HIS A 133 -36.20 66.01 -30.34
N LEU A 134 -36.32 66.97 -31.27
CA LEU A 134 -37.41 67.94 -31.42
C LEU A 134 -38.78 67.27 -31.44
#